data_AF-A0A969TV08-F1
#
_entry.id   AF-A0A969TV08-F1
#
_cell.length_a   1.000
_cell.length_b   1.000
_cell.length_c   1.000
_cell.angle_alpha   90.00
_cell.angle_beta   90.00
_cell.angle_gamma   90.00
#
_symmetry.space_group_name_H-M   'P 1'
#
loop_
_entity.id
_entity.type
_entity.pdbx_description
1 polymer ?
#
loop_
_entity_poly.entity_id
_entity_poly.type
_entity_poly.pdbx_seq_one_letter_code
_entity_poly.pdbx_strand_id
1 'polypeptide(L)'
;MMMRLIAHEDHFIKEYTSFDPSLQINLFLQKPIEVGNKTYRADFLIKVIALNKPYNFIVECDGHEFHEKTKEQALRDKQRGRSLQKQGYQVIRFTGSEIYRNASTAAAEVFEMIKTMTGLEKEIERIIKEDFEY
;
A
#
# COMPACT_ATOMS: atom_id res chain seq x y z
N MET A 1 -3.66 19.01 17.41
CA MET A 1 -4.73 18.54 16.48
C MET A 1 -5.56 17.53 17.24
N MET A 2 -6.85 17.80 17.51
CA MET A 2 -7.60 17.00 18.51
C MET A 2 -8.27 15.77 17.87
N MET A 3 -7.77 14.58 18.18
CA MET A 3 -8.35 13.30 17.78
C MET A 3 -9.44 12.92 18.79
N ARG A 4 -10.69 12.73 18.37
CA ARG A 4 -11.81 12.32 19.25
C ARG A 4 -12.29 10.93 18.90
N LEU A 5 -12.36 10.05 19.90
CA LEU A 5 -12.98 8.72 19.81
C LEU A 5 -14.50 8.88 19.86
N ILE A 6 -15.24 8.35 18.89
CA ILE A 6 -16.71 8.21 18.97
C ILE A 6 -17.03 6.73 18.81
N ALA A 7 -17.71 6.16 19.81
CA ALA A 7 -18.22 4.79 19.78
C ALA A 7 -19.71 4.82 19.37
N HIS A 8 -20.11 3.93 18.47
CA HIS A 8 -21.51 3.65 18.19
C HIS A 8 -21.80 2.17 18.45
N GLU A 9 -22.89 1.92 19.18
CA GLU A 9 -23.40 0.58 19.51
C GLU A 9 -23.87 -0.11 18.22
N ASP A 10 -23.09 -1.10 17.76
CA ASP A 10 -23.54 -2.50 17.73
C ASP A 10 -22.62 -3.42 16.91
N HIS A 11 -21.63 -2.93 16.16
CA HIS A 11 -20.56 -3.75 15.60
C HIS A 11 -19.25 -2.95 15.73
N PHE A 12 -18.18 -3.56 16.25
CA PHE A 12 -16.86 -2.91 16.37
C PHE A 12 -16.28 -2.63 14.97
N ILE A 13 -16.69 -1.52 14.36
CA ILE A 13 -15.97 -0.88 13.27
C ILE A 13 -15.07 0.17 13.92
N LYS A 14 -13.75 -0.04 13.91
CA LYS A 14 -12.80 1.02 14.24
C LYS A 14 -12.75 2.01 13.07
N GLU A 15 -13.69 2.95 13.02
CA GLU A 15 -13.59 4.12 12.15
C GLU A 15 -12.71 5.17 12.82
N TYR A 16 -11.49 5.33 12.32
CA TYR A 16 -10.62 6.45 12.63
C TYR A 16 -11.06 7.65 11.77
N THR A 17 -12.13 8.35 12.15
CA THR A 17 -12.54 9.59 11.46
C THR A 17 -12.04 10.82 12.20
N SER A 18 -10.77 11.17 12.00
CA SER A 18 -10.47 12.57 11.71
C SER A 18 -10.62 12.72 10.20
N PHE A 19 -11.59 13.49 9.72
CA PHE A 19 -11.59 13.94 8.33
C PHE A 19 -10.47 14.97 8.20
N ASP A 20 -9.22 14.51 8.29
CA ASP A 20 -8.08 15.24 7.82
C ASP A 20 -8.02 14.97 6.31
N PRO A 21 -8.44 15.93 5.46
CA PRO A 21 -8.39 15.74 4.01
C PRO A 21 -6.96 15.47 3.51
N SER A 22 -5.93 15.71 4.35
CA SER A 22 -4.54 15.42 4.06
C SER A 22 -4.18 13.93 4.13
N LEU A 23 -5.01 13.07 4.75
CA LEU A 23 -4.84 11.61 4.79
C LEU A 23 -6.06 10.87 4.24
N GLN A 24 -5.91 10.21 3.08
CA GLN A 24 -6.93 9.35 2.48
C GLN A 24 -6.29 8.07 1.99
N ILE A 25 -6.93 6.92 2.22
CA ILE A 25 -6.46 5.62 1.74
C ILE A 25 -7.61 4.93 1.01
N ASN A 26 -7.39 4.58 -0.26
CA ASN A 26 -8.34 3.82 -1.07
C ASN A 26 -7.69 2.53 -1.56
N LEU A 27 -8.34 1.41 -1.30
CA LEU A 27 -7.93 0.07 -1.75
C LEU A 27 -8.81 -0.36 -2.93
N PHE A 28 -8.18 -0.76 -4.03
CA PHE A 28 -8.84 -1.30 -5.21
C PHE A 28 -8.33 -2.71 -5.48
N LEU A 29 -9.25 -3.67 -5.55
CA LEU A 29 -8.93 -5.06 -5.86
C LEU A 29 -8.90 -5.27 -7.37
N GLN A 30 -7.92 -6.05 -7.85
CA GLN A 30 -7.83 -6.50 -9.24
C GLN A 30 -7.96 -5.37 -10.27
N LYS A 31 -7.46 -4.17 -9.96
CA LYS A 31 -7.68 -2.97 -10.77
C LYS A 31 -6.91 -3.06 -12.09
N PRO A 32 -7.58 -2.88 -13.25
CA PRO A 32 -6.90 -2.69 -14.53
C PRO A 32 -6.16 -1.34 -14.57
N ILE A 33 -4.92 -1.36 -15.03
CA ILE A 33 -4.03 -0.23 -15.18
C ILE A 33 -3.53 -0.21 -16.61
N GLU A 34 -3.89 0.83 -17.36
CA GLU A 34 -3.49 1.00 -18.75
C GLU A 34 -2.15 1.74 -18.82
N VAL A 35 -1.18 1.15 -19.52
CA VAL A 35 0.15 1.74 -19.74
C VAL A 35 0.50 1.59 -21.21
N GLY A 36 0.30 2.67 -21.98
CA GLY A 36 0.45 2.64 -23.43
C GLY A 36 -0.56 1.68 -24.07
N ASN A 37 -0.07 0.66 -24.78
CA ASN A 37 -0.90 -0.37 -25.42
C ASN A 37 -1.05 -1.65 -24.57
N LYS A 38 -0.64 -1.63 -23.30
CA LYS A 38 -0.72 -2.77 -22.39
C LYS A 38 -1.68 -2.46 -21.25
N THR A 39 -2.40 -3.48 -20.80
CA THR A 39 -3.20 -3.44 -19.57
C THR A 39 -2.60 -4.41 -18.57
N TYR A 40 -2.24 -3.89 -17.39
CA TYR A 40 -1.81 -4.68 -16.25
C TYR A 40 -2.96 -4.78 -15.24
N ARG A 41 -3.16 -5.94 -14.63
CA ARG A 41 -4.13 -6.11 -13.54
C ARG A 41 -3.36 -6.20 -12.24
N ALA A 42 -3.47 -5.19 -11.39
CA ALA A 42 -2.88 -5.18 -10.05
C ALA A 42 -3.74 -6.00 -9.10
N ASP A 43 -3.17 -6.91 -8.31
CA ASP A 43 -3.95 -7.67 -7.31
C ASP A 43 -4.57 -6.71 -6.28
N PHE A 44 -3.75 -5.77 -5.80
CA PHE A 44 -4.19 -4.65 -4.98
C PHE A 44 -3.54 -3.36 -5.47
N LEU A 45 -4.35 -2.33 -5.71
CA LEU A 45 -3.89 -0.95 -5.88
C LEU A 45 -4.30 -0.15 -4.65
N ILE A 46 -3.33 0.44 -3.98
CA ILE A 46 -3.53 1.30 -2.82
C ILE A 46 -3.19 2.73 -3.25
N LYS A 47 -4.21 3.59 -3.29
CA LYS A 47 -4.01 5.03 -3.47
C LYS A 47 -4.00 5.68 -2.11
N VAL A 48 -2.96 6.46 -1.84
CA VAL A 48 -2.81 7.20 -0.59
C VAL A 48 -2.66 8.67 -0.91
N ILE A 49 -3.46 9.52 -0.31
CA ILE A 49 -3.14 10.94 -0.18
C ILE A 49 -2.58 11.09 1.23
N ALA A 50 -1.38 11.60 1.37
CA ALA A 50 -0.74 11.86 2.65
C ALA A 50 -0.03 13.21 2.59
N LEU A 51 -0.24 14.07 3.59
CA LEU A 51 0.36 15.42 3.63
C LEU A 51 0.07 16.21 2.32
N ASN A 52 -1.14 16.07 1.80
CA ASN A 52 -1.60 16.65 0.52
C ASN A 52 -0.84 16.19 -0.72
N LYS A 53 -0.13 15.05 -0.66
CA LYS A 53 0.58 14.45 -1.80
C LYS A 53 0.01 13.07 -2.14
N PRO A 54 -0.22 12.76 -3.42
CA PRO A 54 -0.69 11.45 -3.82
C PRO A 54 0.45 10.45 -3.96
N TYR A 55 0.20 9.21 -3.55
CA TYR A 55 1.06 8.05 -3.65
C TYR A 55 0.25 6.88 -4.18
N ASN A 56 0.84 6.07 -5.06
CA ASN A 56 0.18 4.89 -5.61
C ASN A 56 1.07 3.67 -5.39
N PHE A 57 0.55 2.69 -4.66
CA PHE A 57 1.23 1.43 -4.38
C PHE A 57 0.47 0.29 -5.06
N ILE A 58 1.19 -0.62 -5.68
CA ILE A 58 0.66 -1.85 -6.25
C ILE A 58 1.24 -3.00 -5.44
N VAL A 59 0.39 -3.85 -4.89
CA VAL A 59 0.80 -5.10 -4.25
C VAL A 59 0.45 -6.24 -5.20
N GLU A 60 1.43 -7.08 -5.51
CA GLU A 60 1.29 -8.28 -6.34
C GLU A 60 1.58 -9.52 -5.49
N CYS A 61 0.68 -10.50 -5.58
CA CYS A 61 0.79 -11.79 -4.91
C CYS A 61 1.30 -12.83 -5.92
N ASP A 62 2.59 -13.13 -5.87
CA ASP A 62 3.24 -14.04 -6.80
C ASP A 62 3.06 -15.50 -6.34
N GLY A 63 1.89 -16.07 -6.64
CA GLY A 63 1.57 -17.46 -6.36
C GLY A 63 2.31 -18.49 -7.25
N HIS A 64 3.27 -18.05 -8.07
CA HIS A 64 3.88 -18.89 -9.11
C HIS A 64 5.07 -19.73 -8.64
N GLU A 65 5.19 -20.03 -7.34
CA GLU A 65 6.31 -20.79 -6.77
C GLU A 65 6.31 -22.29 -7.08
N PHE A 66 5.26 -22.85 -7.69
CA PHE A 66 5.21 -24.29 -7.98
C PHE A 66 5.87 -24.72 -9.29
N HIS A 67 6.41 -23.79 -10.10
CA HIS A 67 7.21 -24.15 -11.28
C HIS A 67 8.39 -23.19 -11.47
N GLU A 68 9.53 -23.70 -11.95
CA GLU A 68 10.71 -22.89 -12.26
C GLU A 68 10.35 -21.71 -13.18
N LYS A 69 10.60 -20.49 -12.72
CA LYS A 69 10.47 -19.29 -13.57
C LYS A 69 11.50 -19.35 -14.70
N THR A 70 11.02 -19.35 -15.93
CA THR A 70 11.84 -19.19 -17.14
C THR A 70 12.48 -17.79 -17.18
N LYS A 71 13.60 -17.66 -17.91
CA LYS A 71 14.27 -16.36 -18.11
C LYS A 71 13.34 -15.34 -18.78
N GLU A 72 12.46 -15.81 -19.66
CA GLU A 72 11.47 -15.03 -20.38
C GLU A 72 10.40 -14.48 -19.44
N GLN A 73 9.90 -15.29 -18.49
CA GLN A 73 8.98 -14.84 -17.45
C GLN A 73 9.62 -13.78 -16.55
N ALA A 74 10.85 -14.03 -16.08
CA ALA A 74 11.58 -13.07 -15.27
C ALA A 74 11.81 -11.73 -15.99
N LEU A 75 12.10 -11.77 -17.30
CA LEU A 75 12.23 -10.57 -18.12
C LEU A 75 10.90 -9.81 -18.25
N ARG A 76 9.78 -10.51 -18.48
CA ARG A 76 8.44 -9.92 -18.56
C ARG A 76 8.04 -9.24 -17.25
N ASP A 77 8.28 -9.89 -16.11
CA ASP A 77 8.00 -9.33 -14.77
C ASP A 77 8.80 -8.04 -14.53
N LYS A 78 10.09 -8.05 -14.89
CA LYS A 78 10.96 -6.87 -14.80
C LYS A 78 10.49 -5.73 -15.72
N GLN A 79 10.05 -6.05 -16.94
CA GLN A 79 9.51 -5.06 -17.88
C GLN A 79 8.19 -4.46 -17.37
N ARG A 80 7.29 -5.28 -16.81
CA ARG A 80 6.06 -4.83 -16.16
C ARG A 80 6.36 -3.89 -15.01
N GLY A 81 7.25 -4.29 -14.10
CA GLY A 81 7.66 -3.47 -12.94
C GLY A 81 8.18 -2.10 -13.37
N ARG A 82 9.09 -2.05 -14.34
CA ARG A 82 9.59 -0.77 -14.89
C ARG A 82 8.51 0.07 -15.56
N SER A 83 7.56 -0.55 -16.25
CA SER A 83 6.47 0.16 -16.94
C SER A 83 5.53 0.84 -15.93
N LEU A 84 5.18 0.13 -14.85
CA LEU A 84 4.36 0.67 -13.76
C LEU A 84 5.12 1.75 -12.96
N GLN A 85 6.39 1.54 -12.65
CA GLN A 85 7.22 2.54 -11.96
C GLN A 85 7.36 3.85 -12.76
N LYS A 86 7.51 3.76 -14.09
CA LYS A 86 7.52 4.95 -14.96
C LYS A 86 6.23 5.77 -14.90
N GLN A 87 5.11 5.17 -14.49
CA GLN A 87 3.83 5.84 -14.28
C GLN A 87 3.63 6.32 -12.82
N GLY A 88 4.67 6.22 -11.98
CA GLY A 88 4.63 6.68 -10.59
C GLY A 88 4.07 5.66 -9.59
N TYR A 89 3.87 4.40 -9.99
CA TYR A 89 3.47 3.33 -9.08
C TYR A 89 4.67 2.72 -8.36
N GLN A 90 4.56 2.55 -7.04
CA GLN A 90 5.47 1.73 -6.25
C GLN A 90 4.97 0.29 -6.23
N VAL A 91 5.71 -0.63 -6.85
CA VAL A 91 5.31 -2.04 -6.95
C VAL A 91 5.99 -2.84 -5.85
N ILE A 92 5.18 -3.42 -4.97
CA ILE A 92 5.55 -4.32 -3.89
C ILE A 92 5.11 -5.72 -4.32
N ARG A 93 5.98 -6.72 -4.22
CA ARG A 93 5.67 -8.09 -4.60
C ARG A 93 6.01 -9.03 -3.47
N PHE A 94 5.08 -9.91 -3.14
CA PHE A 94 5.30 -11.02 -2.21
C PHE A 94 5.20 -12.34 -2.95
N THR A 95 6.02 -13.32 -2.58
CA THR A 95 5.88 -14.70 -3.04
C THR A 95 4.70 -15.39 -2.35
N GLY A 96 4.23 -16.48 -2.95
CA GLY A 96 3.23 -17.35 -2.34
C GLY A 96 3.67 -17.87 -0.97
N SER A 97 4.95 -18.19 -0.79
CA SER A 97 5.53 -18.67 0.47
C SER A 97 5.59 -17.59 1.56
N GLU A 98 5.86 -16.33 1.20
CA GLU A 98 5.80 -15.19 2.13
C GLU A 98 4.37 -15.00 2.65
N ILE A 99 3.38 -15.03 1.75
CA ILE A 99 1.97 -14.87 2.09
C ILE A 99 1.45 -16.07 2.90
N TYR A 100 1.78 -17.30 2.48
CA TYR A 100 1.33 -18.52 3.13
C TYR A 100 1.90 -18.65 4.55
N ARG A 101 3.16 -18.26 4.76
CA ARG A 101 3.79 -18.29 6.08
C ARG A 101 3.09 -17.34 7.06
N ASN A 102 2.86 -16.09 6.65
CA ASN A 102 2.15 -15.13 7.48
C ASN A 102 1.63 -13.93 6.66
N ALA A 103 0.37 -14.02 6.23
CA ALA A 103 -0.29 -12.94 5.49
C ALA A 103 -0.39 -11.63 6.29
N SER A 104 -0.54 -11.70 7.61
CA SER A 104 -0.60 -10.51 8.47
C SER A 104 0.74 -9.77 8.50
N THR A 105 1.86 -10.50 8.47
CA THR A 105 3.19 -9.88 8.36
C THR A 105 3.37 -9.19 7.02
N ALA A 106 2.96 -9.80 5.91
CA ALA A 106 3.02 -9.15 4.59
C ALA A 106 2.18 -7.86 4.56
N ALA A 107 0.98 -7.87 5.13
CA ALA A 107 0.13 -6.68 5.25
C ALA A 107 0.77 -5.59 6.13
N ALA A 108 1.39 -5.97 7.26
CA ALA A 108 2.11 -5.04 8.12
C ALA A 108 3.28 -4.39 7.38
N GLU A 109 4.04 -5.17 6.61
CA GLU A 109 5.16 -4.66 5.82
C GLU A 109 4.71 -3.64 4.75
N VAL A 110 3.57 -3.91 4.07
CA VAL A 110 2.95 -2.93 3.16
C VAL A 110 2.62 -1.63 3.89
N PHE A 111 2.06 -1.72 5.09
CA PHE A 111 1.70 -0.54 5.88
C PHE A 111 2.94 0.26 6.32
N GLU A 112 3.99 -0.42 6.77
CA GLU A 112 5.27 0.23 7.10
C GLU A 112 5.87 0.94 5.89
N MET A 113 5.92 0.28 4.73
CA MET A 113 6.38 0.91 3.48
C MET A 113 5.57 2.14 3.12
N ILE A 114 4.24 2.10 3.26
CA ILE A 114 3.38 3.26 3.03
C ILE A 114 3.75 4.39 3.99
N LYS A 115 3.86 4.14 5.30
CA LYS A 115 4.21 5.18 6.29
C LYS A 115 5.54 5.84 5.99
N THR A 116 6.58 5.05 5.71
CA THR A 116 7.92 5.57 5.42
C THR A 116 7.94 6.36 4.12
N MET A 117 7.32 5.86 3.04
CA MET A 117 7.33 6.54 1.74
C MET A 117 6.45 7.80 1.71
N THR A 118 5.35 7.81 2.47
CA THR A 118 4.45 8.97 2.60
C THR A 118 5.00 10.04 3.55
N GLY A 119 5.94 9.68 4.42
CA GLY A 119 6.45 10.55 5.48
C GLY A 119 5.52 10.66 6.69
N LEU A 120 4.43 9.88 6.74
CA LEU A 120 3.50 9.87 7.87
C LEU A 120 4.18 9.49 9.19
N GLU A 121 5.20 8.64 9.13
CA GLU A 121 6.00 8.25 10.31
C GLU A 121 6.59 9.48 11.02
N LYS A 122 7.22 10.39 10.26
CA LYS A 122 7.82 11.62 10.80
C LYS A 122 6.78 12.60 11.33
N GLU A 123 5.62 12.64 10.70
CA GLU A 123 4.53 13.51 11.15
C GLU A 123 3.93 13.01 12.47
N ILE A 124 3.75 11.71 12.61
CA ILE A 124 3.30 11.08 13.86
C ILE A 124 4.33 11.34 14.97
N GLU A 125 5.63 11.15 14.70
CA GLU A 125 6.69 11.45 15.66
C GLU A 125 6.70 12.93 16.07
N ARG A 126 6.50 13.85 15.13
CA ARG A 126 6.39 15.29 15.39
C ARG A 126 5.24 15.61 16.33
N ILE A 127 4.05 15.06 16.04
CA ILE A 127 2.85 15.24 16.87
C ILE A 127 3.07 14.68 18.28
N ILE A 128 3.63 13.47 18.40
CA ILE A 128 3.92 12.86 19.71
C ILE A 128 4.89 13.72 20.52
N LYS A 129 5.95 14.24 19.91
CA LYS A 129 6.88 15.14 20.63
C LYS A 129 6.20 16.43 21.07
N GLU A 130 5.41 17.04 20.19
CA GLU A 130 4.68 18.28 20.49
C GLU A 130 3.62 18.09 21.61
N ASP A 131 2.98 16.92 21.69
CA ASP A 131 1.91 16.65 22.68
C ASP A 131 2.41 16.06 24.01
N PHE A 132 3.60 15.44 24.06
CA PHE A 132 4.11 14.73 25.25
C PHE A 132 5.39 15.31 25.87
N GLU A 133 6.03 16.32 25.27
CA GLU A 133 7.09 17.10 25.93
C GLU A 133 6.50 18.39 26.54
N TYR A 134 5.90 18.24 27.74
CA TYR A 134 5.64 19.33 28.71
C TYR A 134 6.53 19.16 29.94
#